data_AF-A0A7C5ID78-F1
#
_entry.id   AF-A0A7C5ID78-F1
#
_cell.length_a   1.000
_cell.length_b   1.000
_cell.length_c   1.000
_cell.angle_alpha   90.00
_cell.angle_beta   90.00
_cell.angle_gamma   90.00
#
_symmetry.space_group_name_H-M   'P 1'
#
loop_
_entity.id
_entity.type
_entity.pdbx_description
1 polymer ?
#
loop_
_entity_poly.entity_id
_entity_poly.type
_entity_poly.pdbx_seq_one_letter_code
_entity_poly.pdbx_strand_id
1 'polypeptide(L)' 'MSMSQLGKRYKCEVCGTEVLCTKAGEGVFVCCGKEMKVQEPRPLPSSD' A
#
# COMPACT_ATOMS: atom_id res chain seq x y z
N MET A 1 -5.64 4.58 14.93
CA MET A 1 -4.43 5.32 14.53
C MET A 1 -4.00 4.79 13.17
N SER A 2 -3.86 5.66 12.18
CA SER A 2 -3.46 5.28 10.82
C SER A 2 -1.95 5.07 10.79
N MET A 3 -1.47 3.87 10.44
CA MET A 3 -0.05 3.49 10.58
C MET A 3 0.46 2.84 9.29
N SER A 4 1.67 3.18 8.88
CA SER A 4 2.38 2.52 7.79
C SER A 4 2.93 1.17 8.26
N GLN A 5 2.65 0.11 7.50
CA GLN A 5 2.97 -1.27 7.87
C GLN A 5 4.15 -1.78 7.06
N LEU A 6 5.21 -2.25 7.75
CA LEU A 6 6.38 -2.85 7.13
C LEU A 6 5.99 -3.98 6.17
N GLY A 7 6.58 -4.00 4.98
CA GLY A 7 6.37 -5.04 3.97
C GLY A 7 5.07 -4.90 3.16
N LYS A 8 4.18 -3.96 3.50
CA LYS A 8 2.99 -3.68 2.69
C LYS A 8 3.33 -2.77 1.52
N ARG A 9 2.69 -3.05 0.38
CA ARG A 9 2.64 -2.14 -0.76
C ARG A 9 1.43 -1.22 -0.62
N TYR A 10 1.60 0.04 -0.96
CA TYR A 10 0.54 1.03 -1.02
C TYR A 10 0.44 1.55 -2.43
N LYS A 11 -0.79 1.76 -2.91
CA LYS A 11 -1.09 2.23 -4.26
C LYS A 11 -1.87 3.53 -4.25
N CYS A 12 -1.48 4.47 -5.09
CA CYS A 12 -2.25 5.67 -5.37
C CYS A 12 -3.37 5.32 -6.35
N GLU A 13 -4.62 5.52 -5.94
CA GLU A 13 -5.79 5.29 -6.80
C GLU A 13 -5.97 6.36 -7.90
N VAL A 14 -5.18 7.44 -7.88
CA VAL A 14 -5.25 8.54 -8.87
C VAL A 14 -4.28 8.32 -10.02
N CYS A 15 -2.99 8.15 -9.73
CA CYS A 15 -1.94 8.03 -10.76
C CYS A 15 -1.38 6.62 -10.91
N GLY A 16 -1.76 5.69 -10.02
CA GLY A 16 -1.28 4.31 -10.06
C GLY A 16 0.10 4.06 -9.44
N THR A 17 0.79 5.07 -8.90
CA THR A 17 2.08 4.91 -8.20
C THR A 17 1.98 3.88 -7.08
N GLU A 18 2.97 2.99 -6.99
CA GLU A 18 3.08 1.96 -5.95
C GLU A 18 4.35 2.19 -5.11
N VAL A 19 4.24 2.06 -3.79
CA VAL A 19 5.37 2.18 -2.84
C VAL A 19 5.41 0.99 -1.91
N LEU A 20 6.60 0.52 -1.54
CA LEU A 20 6.82 -0.52 -0.54
C LEU A 20 7.27 0.14 0.78
N CYS A 21 6.56 -0.14 1.86
CA CYS A 21 6.97 0.30 3.19
C CYS A 21 8.13 -0.57 3.71
N THR A 22 9.34 -0.01 3.79
CA THR A 22 10.55 -0.69 4.29
C THR A 22 10.84 -0.41 5.76
N LYS A 23 10.08 0.50 6.39
CA LYS A 23 10.11 0.79 7.82
C LYS A 23 8.74 1.30 8.26
N ALA A 24 8.17 0.67 9.28
CA ALA A 24 6.89 1.07 9.83
C ALA A 24 6.97 2.41 10.57
N GLY A 25 5.85 3.13 10.64
CA GLY A 25 5.73 4.39 11.36
C GLY A 25 4.27 4.83 11.51
N GLU A 26 4.04 5.85 12.33
CA GLU A 26 2.69 6.30 12.72
C GLU A 26 1.99 7.18 11.66
N GLY A 27 2.60 7.33 10.48
CA GLY A 27 2.07 8.14 9.38
C GLY A 27 1.37 7.32 8.30
N VAL A 28 0.76 8.04 7.36
CA VAL A 28 0.16 7.48 6.13
C VAL A 28 0.92 7.94 4.91
N PHE A 29 0.87 7.14 3.84
CA PHE A 29 1.38 7.56 2.54
C PHE A 29 0.32 8.40 1.82
N VAL A 30 0.72 9.57 1.30
CA VAL A 30 -0.15 10.46 0.53
C VAL A 30 0.45 10.66 -0.85
N CYS A 31 -0.38 10.54 -1.88
CA CYS A 31 -0.01 10.80 -3.27
C CYS A 31 -1.22 11.45 -3.98
N CYS A 32 -0.97 12.47 -4.82
CA CYS A 32 -2.03 13.25 -5.47
C CYS A 32 -3.06 13.86 -4.48
N GLY A 33 -2.60 14.26 -3.29
CA GLY A 33 -3.45 14.84 -2.24
C GLY A 33 -4.44 13.86 -1.58
N LYS A 34 -4.27 12.55 -1.80
CA LYS A 34 -5.11 11.49 -1.19
C LYS A 34 -4.25 10.45 -0.49
N GLU A 35 -4.79 9.87 0.59
CA GLU A 35 -4.17 8.71 1.25
C GLU A 35 -4.12 7.52 0.29
N MET A 36 -2.97 6.85 0.24
CA MET A 36 -2.75 5.65 -0.56
C MET A 36 -3.37 4.42 0.11
N LYS A 37 -3.88 3.48 -0.68
CA LYS A 37 -4.50 2.24 -0.19
C LYS A 37 -3.49 1.11 -0.11
N VAL A 38 -3.59 0.26 0.92
CA VAL A 38 -2.82 -0.99 0.98
C VAL A 38 -3.24 -1.86 -0.19
N GLN A 39 -2.27 -2.31 -0.98
CA GLN A 39 -2.50 -3.26 -2.05
C GLN A 39 -2.64 -4.65 -1.44
N GLU A 40 -3.82 -5.23 -1.57
CA GLU A 40 -4.05 -6.61 -1.16
C GLU A 40 -3.28 -7.57 -2.07
N PRO A 41 -2.75 -8.68 -1.51
CA PRO A 41 -2.21 -9.76 -2.32
C PRO A 41 -3.29 -10.22 -3.31
N ARG A 42 -2.93 -10.36 -4.59
CA ARG A 42 -3.81 -11.08 -5.51
C ARG A 42 -3.83 -12.55 -5.06
N PRO A 43 -5.01 -13.16 -4.83
CA PRO A 43 -5.08 -14.58 -4.60
C PRO A 43 -4.46 -15.28 -5.80
N LEU A 44 -3.54 -16.21 -5.53
CA LEU A 44 -3.03 -17.07 -6.58
C LEU A 44 -4.19 -17.95 -7.06
N PRO A 45 -4.34 -18.16 -8.38
CA PRO A 45 -5.22 -19.23 -8.85
C PRO A 45 -4.74 -20.54 -8.20
N SER A 46 -5.68 -21.40 -7.81
CA SER A 46 -5.35 -22.73 -7.32
C SER A 46 -4.50 -23.45 -8.37
N SER A 47 -3.29 -23.83 -7.99
CA SER A 47 -2.45 -24.69 -8.80
C SER A 47 -2.96 -26.13 -8.65
N ASP A 48 -3.73 -26.61 -9.63
CA ASP A 48 -3.93 -28.06 -9.88
C ASP A 48 -2.71 -28.66 -10.59
#